data_AF-A0A1B6FRT4-F1
#
_entry.id   AF-A0A1B6FRT4-F1
#
_cell.length_a   1.000
_cell.length_b   1.000
_cell.length_c   1.000
_cell.angle_alpha   90.00
_cell.angle_beta   90.00
_cell.angle_gamma   90.00
#
_symmetry.space_group_name_H-M   'P 1'
#
loop_
_entity.id
_entity.type
_entity.pdbx_description
1 polymer ?
#
loop_
_entity_poly.entity_id
_entity_poly.type
_entity_poly.pdbx_seq_one_letter_code
_entity_poly.pdbx_strand_id
1 'polypeptide(L)'
;MIVEKVHVSMGTVHNIIKNKLKYRKTCARWVQKELTRLPMETRLRVCTELQKRYAREGEHFHNKILTCDETWDHYYEPESKRQSTERKHNSSPVRKNSKP
;
A
#
# COMPACT_ATOMS: atom_id res chain seq x y z
N MET A 1 -5.33 4.05 27.34
CA MET A 1 -6.09 2.94 26.69
C MET A 1 -5.53 1.52 26.87
N ILE A 2 -4.23 1.20 26.67
CA ILE A 2 -3.67 -0.14 27.05
C ILE A 2 -3.00 -0.09 28.43
N VAL A 3 -2.20 0.95 28.66
CA VAL A 3 -1.50 1.19 29.93
C VAL A 3 -2.46 1.30 31.11
N GLU A 4 -3.57 2.03 30.95
CA GLU A 4 -4.65 2.12 31.94
C GLU A 4 -5.36 0.79 32.18
N LYS A 5 -5.47 -0.08 31.15
CA LYS A 5 -6.15 -1.38 31.30
C LYS A 5 -5.28 -2.40 32.01
N VAL A 6 -3.97 -2.36 31.78
CA VAL A 6 -3.01 -3.36 32.26
C VAL A 6 -2.24 -2.87 33.49
N HIS A 7 -2.46 -1.63 33.93
CA HIS A 7 -1.82 -1.00 35.11
C HIS A 7 -0.29 -1.16 35.15
N VAL A 8 0.35 -1.08 33.98
CA VAL A 8 1.80 -1.24 33.81
C VAL A 8 2.40 0.00 33.18
N SER A 9 3.69 0.26 33.44
CA SER A 9 4.37 1.44 32.90
C SER A 9 4.33 1.50 31.36
N MET A 10 4.32 2.72 30.81
CA MET A 10 4.41 2.97 29.37
C MET A 10 5.63 2.28 28.72
N GLY A 11 6.76 2.27 29.43
CA GLY A 11 7.99 1.62 28.97
C GLY A 11 7.84 0.11 28.86
N THR A 12 7.22 -0.52 29.87
CA THR A 12 6.94 -1.97 29.89
C THR A 12 6.02 -2.35 28.72
N VAL A 13 4.95 -1.60 28.48
CA VAL A 13 4.04 -1.84 27.36
C VAL A 13 4.73 -1.67 26.02
N HIS A 14 5.56 -0.64 25.86
CA HIS A 14 6.35 -0.45 24.64
C HIS A 14 7.29 -1.63 24.39
N ASN A 15 7.98 -2.10 25.44
CA ASN A 15 8.92 -3.23 25.36
C ASN A 15 8.20 -4.53 24.97
N ILE A 16 7.06 -4.82 25.56
CA ILE A 16 6.28 -6.02 25.24
C ILE A 16 5.81 -5.97 23.78
N ILE A 17 5.19 -4.87 23.35
CA ILE A 17 4.66 -4.73 21.99
C ILE A 17 5.78 -4.83 20.95
N LYS A 18 6.90 -4.12 21.16
CA LYS A 18 7.99 -4.06 20.17
C LYS A 18 8.89 -5.30 20.20
N ASN A 19 9.32 -5.72 21.39
CA ASN A 19 10.39 -6.71 21.51
C ASN A 19 9.89 -8.14 21.74
N LYS A 20 8.78 -8.31 22.48
CA LYS A 20 8.19 -9.64 22.72
C LYS A 20 7.22 -10.03 21.62
N LEU A 21 6.27 -9.16 21.32
CA LEU A 21 5.25 -9.40 20.30
C LEU A 21 5.70 -9.02 18.88
N LYS A 22 6.86 -8.36 18.71
CA LYS A 22 7.40 -7.97 17.39
C LYS A 22 6.45 -7.14 16.54
N TYR A 23 5.74 -6.20 17.16
CA TYR A 23 4.92 -5.21 16.46
C TYR A 23 5.74 -3.96 16.14
N ARG A 24 5.50 -3.38 14.96
CA ARG A 24 6.07 -2.11 14.52
C ARG A 24 4.99 -1.08 14.24
N LYS A 25 5.35 0.19 14.38
CA LYS A 25 4.51 1.32 14.01
C LYS A 25 4.72 1.60 12.53
N THR A 26 3.66 1.52 11.73
CA THR A 26 3.70 1.78 10.29
C THR A 26 2.55 2.68 9.89
N CYS A 27 2.79 3.59 8.94
CA CYS A 27 1.71 4.34 8.30
C CYS A 27 1.08 3.49 7.20
N ALA A 28 -0.22 3.65 7.00
CA ALA A 28 -0.91 3.07 5.86
C ALA A 28 -0.34 3.63 4.54
N ARG A 29 -0.34 2.79 3.49
CA ARG A 29 0.05 3.23 2.14
C ARG A 29 -1.20 3.58 1.34
N TRP A 30 -1.19 4.74 0.71
CA TRP A 30 -2.25 5.13 -0.21
C TRP A 30 -2.13 4.35 -1.52
N VAL A 31 -3.25 3.80 -1.99
CA VAL A 31 -3.38 3.14 -3.30
C VAL A 31 -4.61 3.71 -4.00
N GLN A 32 -4.58 3.84 -5.33
CA GLN A 32 -5.68 4.45 -6.08
C GLN A 32 -7.00 3.67 -5.94
N LYS A 33 -6.94 2.33 -5.97
CA LYS A 33 -8.11 1.46 -5.89
C LYS A 33 -7.77 0.16 -5.17
N GLU A 34 -8.69 -0.30 -4.32
CA GLU A 34 -8.61 -1.66 -3.80
C GLU A 34 -8.99 -2.64 -4.92
N LEU A 35 -8.07 -3.54 -5.26
CA LEU A 35 -8.29 -4.51 -6.33
C LEU A 35 -9.00 -5.75 -5.75
N THR A 36 -10.22 -6.00 -6.21
CA THR A 36 -10.93 -7.27 -6.00
C THR A 36 -10.40 -8.36 -6.95
N ARG A 37 -10.79 -9.63 -6.74
CA ARG A 37 -10.35 -10.78 -7.56
C ARG A 37 -10.48 -10.56 -9.08
N LEU A 38 -11.65 -10.13 -9.55
CA LEU A 38 -11.90 -9.96 -10.99
C LEU A 38 -10.97 -8.92 -11.66
N PRO A 39 -10.81 -7.68 -11.13
CA PRO A 39 -9.78 -6.75 -11.60
C PRO A 39 -8.36 -7.31 -11.53
N MET A 40 -8.01 -8.10 -10.50
CA MET A 40 -6.68 -8.70 -10.38
C MET A 40 -6.41 -9.71 -11.50
N GLU A 41 -7.35 -10.61 -11.77
CA GLU A 41 -7.25 -11.60 -12.84
C GLU A 41 -7.16 -10.93 -14.22
N THR A 42 -7.98 -9.90 -14.44
CA THR A 42 -7.95 -9.12 -15.68
C THR A 42 -6.59 -8.46 -15.87
N ARG A 43 -6.05 -7.82 -14.83
CA ARG A 43 -4.72 -7.20 -14.87
C ARG A 43 -3.63 -8.23 -15.16
N LEU A 44 -3.65 -9.36 -14.45
CA LEU A 44 -2.66 -10.43 -14.65
C LEU A 44 -2.69 -10.95 -16.08
N ARG A 45 -3.88 -11.22 -16.62
CA ARG A 45 -4.07 -11.69 -17.99
C ARG A 45 -3.52 -10.69 -19.01
N VAL A 46 -3.90 -9.42 -18.90
CA VAL A 46 -3.46 -8.36 -19.83
C VAL A 46 -1.95 -8.16 -19.74
N CYS A 47 -1.38 -8.06 -18.53
CA CYS A 47 0.06 -7.90 -18.35
C CYS A 47 0.84 -9.08 -18.94
N THR A 48 0.35 -10.31 -18.74
CA THR A 48 1.00 -11.51 -19.29
C THR A 48 1.00 -11.50 -20.82
N GLU A 49 -0.11 -11.08 -21.44
CA GLU A 49 -0.21 -10.98 -22.89
C GLU A 49 0.70 -9.89 -23.46
N LEU A 50 0.70 -8.70 -22.85
CA LEU A 50 1.58 -7.61 -23.24
C LEU A 50 3.06 -7.99 -23.09
N GLN A 51 3.41 -8.74 -22.04
CA GLN A 51 4.77 -9.24 -21.84
C GLN A 51 5.18 -10.23 -22.93
N LYS A 52 4.32 -11.20 -23.29
CA LYS A 52 4.58 -12.13 -24.39
C LYS A 52 4.75 -11.41 -25.72
N ARG A 53 3.90 -10.42 -25.98
CA ARG A 53 3.98 -9.59 -27.18
C ARG A 53 5.29 -8.81 -27.23
N TYR A 54 5.68 -8.19 -26.13
CA TYR A 54 6.96 -7.50 -26.03
C TYR A 54 8.15 -8.45 -26.24
N ALA A 55 8.10 -9.67 -25.69
CA ALA A 55 9.15 -10.66 -25.91
C ALA A 55 9.32 -11.06 -27.38
N ARG A 56 8.26 -10.99 -28.19
CA ARG A 56 8.27 -11.29 -29.63
C ARG A 56 8.65 -10.10 -30.49
N GLU A 57 8.13 -8.91 -30.18
CA GLU A 57 8.22 -7.71 -31.04
C GLU A 57 9.25 -6.69 -30.54
N GLY A 58 9.73 -6.82 -29.31
CA GLY A 58 10.73 -5.95 -28.68
C GLY A 58 10.34 -4.47 -28.68
N GLU A 59 11.35 -3.61 -28.84
CA GLU A 59 11.20 -2.16 -28.88
C GLU A 59 10.28 -1.66 -30.01
N HIS A 60 10.16 -2.41 -31.11
CA HIS A 60 9.26 -2.02 -32.19
C HIS A 60 7.78 -2.03 -31.76
N PHE A 61 7.38 -2.86 -30.80
CA PHE A 61 6.05 -2.77 -30.18
C PHE A 61 5.94 -1.53 -29.29
N HIS A 62 6.95 -1.28 -28.45
CA HIS A 62 6.97 -0.16 -27.51
C HIS A 62 6.89 1.19 -28.24
N ASN A 63 7.68 1.37 -29.30
CA ASN A 63 7.76 2.60 -30.08
C ASN A 63 6.45 2.98 -30.79
N LYS A 64 5.47 2.08 -30.85
CA LYS A 64 4.13 2.34 -31.40
C LYS A 64 3.12 2.78 -30.35
N ILE A 65 3.45 2.69 -29.08
CA ILE A 65 2.55 3.04 -27.98
C ILE A 65 2.64 4.54 -27.74
N LEU A 66 1.57 5.25 -28.08
CA LEU A 66 1.34 6.61 -27.61
C LEU A 66 0.50 6.53 -26.33
N THR A 67 1.00 7.09 -25.24
CA THR A 67 0.26 7.20 -23.97
C THR A 67 -0.19 8.63 -23.77
N CYS A 68 -1.42 8.81 -23.31
CA CYS A 68 -1.96 10.10 -22.89
C CYS A 68 -2.81 9.86 -21.64
N ASP A 69 -2.68 10.72 -20.65
CA ASP A 69 -3.50 10.73 -19.44
C ASP A 69 -3.73 12.17 -19.01
N GLU A 70 -4.88 12.43 -18.40
CA GLU A 70 -5.26 13.75 -17.93
C GLU A 70 -5.10 13.81 -16.41
N THR A 71 -4.31 14.77 -15.93
CA THR A 71 -4.17 15.02 -14.49
C THR A 71 -4.83 16.34 -14.15
N TRP A 72 -5.80 16.29 -13.22
CA TRP A 72 -6.39 17.50 -12.64
C TRP A 72 -5.38 18.15 -11.69
N ASP A 73 -5.06 19.42 -11.92
CA ASP A 73 -4.26 20.22 -10.99
C ASP A 73 -5.18 20.76 -9.88
N HIS A 74 -4.89 20.42 -8.63
CA HIS A 74 -5.69 20.79 -7.47
C HIS A 74 -4.78 21.31 -6.36
N TYR A 75 -5.15 22.42 -5.72
CA TYR A 75 -4.51 22.89 -4.50
C TYR A 75 -4.77 21.90 -3.36
N TYR A 76 -3.80 21.03 -3.08
CA TYR A 76 -3.93 19.99 -2.05
C TYR A 76 -3.35 20.46 -0.71
N GLU A 77 -4.14 20.39 0.34
CA GLU A 77 -3.66 20.53 1.72
C GLU A 77 -3.46 19.12 2.32
N PRO A 78 -2.22 18.68 2.60
CA PRO A 78 -1.96 17.32 3.00
C PRO A 78 -2.44 16.99 4.42
N GLU A 79 -3.19 15.89 4.56
CA GLU A 79 -3.41 15.26 5.86
C GLU A 79 -2.07 14.81 6.48
N SER A 80 -1.96 14.95 7.81
CA SER A 80 -0.69 14.66 8.48
C SER A 80 -0.43 13.15 8.54
N LYS A 81 0.81 12.73 8.23
CA LYS A 81 1.29 11.33 8.39
C LYS A 81 1.00 10.73 9.78
N ARG A 82 0.80 11.56 10.79
CA ARG A 82 0.50 11.12 12.17
C ARG A 82 -0.89 10.51 12.28
N GLN A 83 -1.87 10.97 11.50
CA GLN A 83 -3.25 10.48 11.53
C GLN A 83 -3.39 9.08 10.95
N SER A 84 -2.54 8.68 10.00
CA SER A 84 -2.61 7.36 9.34
C SER A 84 -1.76 6.27 10.00
N THR A 85 -1.35 6.47 11.25
CA THR A 85 -0.41 5.54 11.90
C THR A 85 -1.08 4.39 12.63
N GLU A 86 -0.64 3.17 12.36
CA GLU A 86 -1.15 1.94 12.96
C GLU A 86 0.00 1.07 13.51
N ARG A 87 -0.31 0.18 14.46
CA ARG A 87 0.62 -0.85 14.95
C ARG A 87 0.29 -2.20 14.32
N LYS A 88 1.28 -2.87 13.75
CA LYS A 88 1.10 -4.19 13.13
C LYS A 88 2.24 -5.15 13.42
N HIS A 89 1.95 -6.44 13.33
CA HIS A 89 2.95 -7.50 13.45
C HIS A 89 3.91 -7.48 12.25
N ASN A 90 5.12 -8.00 12.44
CA ASN A 90 6.14 -8.04 11.38
C ASN A 90 5.71 -8.84 10.15
N SER A 91 4.96 -9.94 10.35
CA SER A 91 4.46 -10.79 9.25
C SER A 91 3.23 -10.23 8.55
N SER A 92 2.54 -9.24 9.12
CA SER A 92 1.31 -8.72 8.53
C SER A 92 1.61 -7.77 7.37
N PRO A 93 0.80 -7.77 6.29
CA PRO A 93 0.91 -6.81 5.20
C PRO A 93 0.66 -5.37 5.69
N VAL A 94 1.10 -4.36 4.93
CA VAL A 94 0.81 -2.95 5.27
C VAL A 94 -0.63 -2.66 4.86
N ARG A 95 -1.42 -2.08 5.77
CA ARG A 95 -2.75 -1.59 5.45
C ARG A 95 -2.69 -0.62 4.26
N LYS A 96 -3.59 -0.82 3.31
CA LYS A 96 -3.77 0.06 2.16
C LYS A 96 -4.98 0.94 2.42
N ASN A 97 -4.86 2.21 2.10
CA ASN A 97 -5.99 3.14 2.06
C ASN A 97 -6.33 3.41 0.61
N SER A 98 -7.59 3.26 0.23
CA SER A 98 -8.10 3.72 -1.08
C SER A 98 -8.78 5.07 -0.91
N LYS A 99 -8.78 5.88 -1.98
CA LYS A 99 -9.74 7.00 -2.08
C LYS A 99 -11.16 6.40 -2.14
N PRO A 100 -12.18 7.06 -1.54
CA PRO A 100 -13.57 6.71 -1.80
C PRO A 100 -13.90 6.82 -3.30
#